data_AF-A0A962Z008-F1
#
_entry.id   AF-A0A962Z008-F1
#
_cell.length_a   1.000
_cell.length_b   1.000
_cell.length_c   1.000
_cell.angle_alpha   90.00
_cell.angle_beta   90.00
_cell.angle_gamma   90.00
#
_symmetry.space_group_name_H-M   'P 1'
#
loop_
_entity.id
_entity.type
_entity.pdbx_description
1 polymer ?
#
loop_
_entity_poly.entity_id
_entity_poly.type
_entity_poly.pdbx_seq_one_letter_code
_entity_poly.pdbx_strand_id
1 'polypeptide(L)' 'DNPKLTREELVQAMVDHPKLIERPIVISNGRATIGRPPEKVLDMLR' A
#
# COMPACT_ATOMS: atom_id res chain seq x y z
N ASP A 1 -17.20 5.77 -6.15
CA ASP A 1 -16.59 6.42 -4.98
C ASP A 1 -17.65 6.96 -4.04
N ASN A 2 -17.48 6.76 -2.73
CA ASN A 2 -18.35 7.35 -1.71
C ASN A 2 -17.63 8.57 -1.10
N PRO A 3 -17.99 9.80 -1.51
CA PRO A 3 -17.30 11.03 -1.09
C PRO A 3 -17.50 11.35 0.40
N LYS A 4 -18.33 10.59 1.12
CA LYS A 4 -18.55 10.76 2.57
C LYS A 4 -17.50 10.05 3.44
N LEU A 5 -16.75 9.11 2.87
CA LEU A 5 -15.70 8.41 3.61
C LEU A 5 -14.47 9.31 3.74
N THR A 6 -14.05 9.52 4.98
CA THR A 6 -12.81 10.21 5.32
C THR A 6 -11.60 9.32 5.06
N ARG A 7 -10.42 9.93 4.97
CA ARG A 7 -9.16 9.19 4.81
C ARG A 7 -8.91 8.28 6.01
N GLU A 8 -9.23 8.77 7.20
CA GLU A 8 -9.05 8.08 8.47
C GLU A 8 -9.92 6.82 8.53
N GLU A 9 -11.18 6.90 8.10
CA GLU A 9 -12.07 5.74 8.01
C GLU A 9 -11.57 4.70 6.99
N LEU A 10 -11.05 5.15 5.84
CA LEU A 10 -10.46 4.24 4.86
C LEU A 10 -9.20 3.55 5.40
N VAL A 11 -8.35 4.28 6.12
CA VAL A 11 -7.16 3.71 6.77
C VAL A 11 -7.57 2.73 7.86
N GLN A 12 -8.56 3.06 8.69
CA GLN A 12 -9.07 2.17 9.72
C GLN A 12 -9.63 0.88 9.11
N ALA A 13 -10.39 0.96 8.02
CA ALA A 13 -10.89 -0.22 7.32
C ALA A 13 -9.75 -1.09 6.75
N MET A 14 -8.67 -0.49 6.25
CA MET A 14 -7.47 -1.22 5.82
C MET A 14 -6.76 -1.93 6.98
N VAL A 15 -6.73 -1.33 8.16
CA VAL A 15 -6.19 -1.93 9.40
C VAL A 15 -7.07 -3.08 9.88
N ASP A 16 -8.38 -2.88 9.93
CA ASP A 16 -9.36 -3.88 10.38
C ASP A 16 -9.47 -5.05 9.40
N HIS A 17 -9.21 -4.80 8.12
CA HIS A 17 -9.24 -5.79 7.05
C HIS A 17 -7.95 -5.76 6.21
N PRO A 18 -6.84 -6.35 6.69
CA PRO A 18 -5.53 -6.27 6.03
C PRO A 18 -5.47 -6.81 4.60
N LYS A 19 -6.47 -7.60 4.18
CA LYS A 19 -6.62 -8.09 2.79
C LYS A 19 -6.91 -6.97 1.78
N LEU A 20 -7.39 -5.82 2.25
CA LEU A 20 -7.69 -4.65 1.42
C LEU A 20 -6.41 -3.92 0.98
N ILE A 21 -5.31 -4.10 1.71
CA ILE A 21 -4.03 -3.47 1.40
C ILE A 21 -3.34 -4.24 0.27
N GLU A 22 -2.96 -3.53 -0.79
CA GLU A 22 -2.22 -4.10 -1.91
C GLU A 22 -0.85 -4.67 -1.50
N ARG A 23 -0.47 -5.78 -2.14
CA ARG A 23 0.77 -6.50 -1.92
C ARG A 23 1.41 -6.91 -3.26
N PRO A 24 2.73 -7.10 -3.33
CA PRO A 24 3.71 -7.01 -2.24
C PRO A 24 4.05 -5.56 -1.85
N ILE A 25 4.32 -5.34 -0.56
CA ILE A 25 4.84 -4.06 -0.05
C ILE A 25 6.34 -4.24 0.15
N VAL A 26 7.15 -3.36 -0.43
CA VAL A 26 8.61 -3.40 -0.27
C VAL A 26 9.10 -2.16 0.46
N ILE A 27 10.00 -2.37 1.41
CA ILE A 27 10.64 -1.32 2.21
C ILE A 27 12.14 -1.47 2.05
N SER A 28 12.82 -0.42 1.59
CA SER A 28 14.28 -0.40 1.40
C SER A 28 14.82 1.03 1.46
N ASN A 29 15.97 1.23 2.11
CA ASN A 29 16.65 2.53 2.23
C ASN A 29 15.73 3.68 2.69
N GLY A 30 14.84 3.42 3.65
CA GLY A 30 13.88 4.42 4.15
C GLY A 30 12.72 4.77 3.19
N ARG A 31 12.60 4.06 2.07
CA ARG A 31 11.52 4.20 1.08
C ARG A 31 10.56 3.00 1.17
N ALA A 32 9.29 3.20 0.81
CA ALA A 32 8.31 2.13 0.68
C ALA A 32 7.58 2.22 -0.67
N THR A 33 7.30 1.07 -1.31
CA THR A 33 6.51 0.98 -2.55
C THR A 33 5.53 -0.18 -2.53
N ILE A 34 4.48 -0.08 -3.34
CA ILE A 34 3.63 -1.20 -3.72
C ILE A 34 4.26 -1.86 -4.96
N GLY A 35 4.87 -3.02 -4.76
CA GLY A 35 5.57 -3.79 -5.77
C GLY A 35 4.62 -4.57 -6.68
N ARG A 36 3.54 -3.95 -7.16
CA ARG A 36 2.61 -4.57 -8.10
C ARG A 36 2.71 -3.91 -9.49
N PRO A 37 3.14 -4.64 -10.53
CA PRO A 37 3.54 -6.05 -10.53
C PRO A 37 4.92 -6.27 -9.85
N PRO A 38 5.30 -7.52 -9.47
CA PRO A 38 6.49 -7.83 -8.65
C PRO A 38 7.81 -7.24 -9.15
N GLU A 39 7.92 -6.98 -10.45
CA GLU A 39 9.11 -6.43 -11.10
C GLU A 39 9.37 -4.98 -10.68
N LYS A 40 8.34 -4.23 -10.26
CA LYS A 40 8.49 -2.84 -9.74
C LYS A 40 9.35 -2.75 -8.48
N VAL A 41 9.57 -3.86 -7.80
CA VAL A 41 10.50 -3.93 -6.67
C VAL A 41 11.92 -3.57 -7.10
N LEU A 42 12.31 -3.87 -8.33
CA LEU A 42 13.63 -3.57 -8.88
C LEU A 42 13.90 -2.07 -8.96
N ASP A 43 12.87 -1.25 -9.15
CA ASP A 43 13.01 0.22 -9.18
C ASP A 43 13.45 0.79 -7.82
N MET A 44 13.19 0.08 -6.71
CA MET A 44 13.61 0.49 -5.38
C MET A 44 15.05 0.13 -5.03
N LEU A 45 15.65 -0.81 -5.76
CA LEU A 45 17.02 -1.31 -5.52
C LEU A 45 18.10 -0.45 -6.20
N ARG A 46 17.68 0.58 -6.96
CA ARG A 46 18.58 1.59 -7.54
C ARG A 46 18.88 2.72 -6.55
#